data_AF-A0A2S7ZHT2-F1
#
_entry.id   AF-A0A2S7ZHT2-F1
#
_cell.length_a   1.000
_cell.length_b   1.000
_cell.length_c   1.000
_cell.angle_alpha   90.00
_cell.angle_beta   90.00
_cell.angle_gamma   90.00
#
_symmetry.space_group_name_H-M   'P 1'
#
loop_
_entity.id
_entity.type
_entity.pdbx_description
1 polymer ?
#
loop_
_entity_poly.entity_id
_entity_poly.type
_entity_poly.pdbx_seq_one_letter_code
_entity_poly.pdbx_strand_id
1 'polypeptide(L)'
;MLVFMLVCIGCYHLYKQKQIEKPVVITQQQAKSPKELSKAIHVTEQQAQEVISVKERTQPVATYYTQAPTVEKAAEKVKQDIAHSNPNLPKAAIEKSDRTAVVANTEEQKVDVYKINLNKGHKIKAGVTLIDKKAYETIGYQAGKVEVLTHFNGQHLEGGSVLYTVKEW
;
A
#
# COMPACT_ATOMS: atom_id res chain seq x y z
N MET A 1 -4.18 9.31 -32.41
CA MET A 1 -2.90 9.50 -31.68
C MET A 1 -3.11 9.65 -30.16
N LEU A 2 -3.98 10.56 -29.70
CA LEU A 2 -4.19 10.86 -28.27
C LEU A 2 -4.78 9.67 -27.48
N VAL A 3 -5.76 8.96 -28.04
CA VAL A 3 -6.33 7.73 -27.44
C VAL A 3 -5.28 6.63 -27.28
N PHE A 4 -4.43 6.42 -28.29
CA PHE A 4 -3.35 5.43 -28.23
C PHE A 4 -2.32 5.79 -27.14
N MET A 5 -1.97 7.07 -27.00
CA MET A 5 -1.07 7.54 -25.94
C MET A 5 -1.67 7.29 -24.54
N LEU A 6 -2.95 7.59 -24.33
CA LEU A 6 -3.65 7.32 -23.05
C LEU A 6 -3.69 5.83 -22.71
N VAL A 7 -3.95 4.96 -23.70
CA VAL A 7 -3.93 3.51 -23.53
C VAL A 7 -2.53 3.01 -23.15
N CYS A 8 -1.48 3.48 -23.83
CA CYS A 8 -0.10 3.13 -23.51
C CYS A 8 0.29 3.55 -22.08
N ILE A 9 -0.08 4.77 -21.66
CA ILE A 9 0.17 5.28 -20.30
C ILE A 9 -0.59 4.44 -19.27
N GLY A 10 -1.87 4.12 -19.53
CA GLY A 10 -2.68 3.27 -18.67
C GLY A 10 -2.10 1.87 -18.50
N CYS A 11 -1.74 1.22 -19.62
CA CYS A 11 -1.08 -0.09 -19.61
C CYS A 11 0.26 -0.06 -18.86
N TYR A 12 1.06 0.98 -19.05
CA TYR A 12 2.33 1.17 -18.34
C TYR A 12 2.10 1.31 -16.82
N HIS A 13 1.13 2.11 -16.40
CA HIS A 13 0.78 2.28 -14.99
C HIS A 13 0.29 0.98 -14.35
N LEU A 14 -0.60 0.25 -15.04
CA LEU A 14 -1.11 -1.04 -14.56
C LEU A 14 0.01 -2.09 -14.47
N TYR A 15 0.89 -2.15 -15.46
CA TYR A 15 2.04 -3.05 -15.45
C TYR A 15 3.00 -2.74 -14.31
N LYS A 16 3.33 -1.45 -14.13
CA LYS A 16 4.20 -0.98 -13.05
C LYS A 16 3.57 -1.28 -11.69
N GLN A 17 2.28 -1.02 -11.52
CA GLN A 17 1.56 -1.35 -10.28
C GLN A 17 1.63 -2.85 -9.97
N LYS A 18 1.35 -3.71 -10.95
CA LYS A 18 1.44 -5.17 -10.80
C LYS A 18 2.84 -5.66 -10.45
N GLN A 19 3.90 -4.99 -10.93
CA GLN A 19 5.26 -5.36 -10.54
C GLN A 19 5.55 -5.04 -9.08
N ILE A 20 5.07 -3.89 -8.60
CA ILE A 20 5.42 -3.43 -7.25
C ILE A 20 4.55 -4.11 -6.17
N GLU A 21 3.39 -4.65 -6.54
CA GLU A 21 2.56 -5.49 -5.64
C GLU A 21 3.17 -6.89 -5.38
N LYS A 22 4.18 -7.31 -6.15
CA LYS A 22 4.80 -8.63 -5.97
C LYS A 22 5.55 -8.73 -4.63
N PRO A 23 5.48 -9.88 -3.95
CA PRO A 23 6.26 -10.10 -2.74
C PRO A 23 7.76 -10.08 -3.04
N VAL A 24 8.53 -9.44 -2.17
CA VAL A 24 10.00 -9.40 -2.24
C VAL A 24 10.60 -10.07 -1.02
N VAL A 25 11.68 -10.82 -1.21
CA VAL A 25 12.44 -11.41 -0.10
C VAL A 25 13.54 -10.45 0.32
N ILE A 26 13.62 -10.17 1.62
CA ILE A 26 14.62 -9.27 2.22
C ILE A 26 15.21 -9.88 3.49
N THR A 27 16.36 -9.37 3.91
CA THR A 27 17.00 -9.78 5.17
C THR A 27 16.44 -9.01 6.38
N GLN A 28 16.67 -9.54 7.58
CA GLN A 28 16.31 -8.87 8.82
C GLN A 28 16.97 -7.49 8.96
N GLN A 29 18.23 -7.35 8.51
CA GLN A 29 18.95 -6.07 8.49
C GLN A 29 18.26 -5.04 7.58
N GLN A 30 17.91 -5.46 6.35
CA GLN A 30 17.20 -4.60 5.41
C GLN A 30 15.83 -4.16 5.95
N ALA A 31 15.13 -5.04 6.67
CA ALA A 31 13.83 -4.75 7.28
C ALA A 31 13.88 -3.78 8.48
N LYS A 32 15.07 -3.46 9.00
CA LYS A 32 15.30 -2.53 10.12
C LYS A 32 15.84 -1.16 9.66
N SER A 33 16.38 -1.07 8.45
CA SER A 33 16.94 0.17 7.90
C SER A 33 15.92 0.88 6.99
N PRO A 34 15.45 2.09 7.30
CA PRO A 34 14.50 2.83 6.46
C PRO A 34 14.99 3.01 5.01
N LYS A 35 16.30 3.24 4.85
CA LYS A 35 16.94 3.42 3.55
C LYS A 35 17.03 2.13 2.74
N GLU A 36 17.30 1.00 3.39
CA GLU A 36 17.37 -0.29 2.68
C GLU A 36 15.98 -0.84 2.40
N LEU A 37 15.08 -0.74 3.38
CA LEU A 37 13.68 -1.13 3.24
C LEU A 37 13.01 -0.35 2.12
N SER A 38 13.13 0.99 2.11
CA SER A 38 12.52 1.84 1.07
C SER A 38 12.91 1.43 -0.34
N LYS A 39 14.19 1.11 -0.56
CA LYS A 39 14.68 0.59 -1.84
C LYS A 39 14.12 -0.80 -2.15
N ALA A 40 14.14 -1.70 -1.18
CA ALA A 40 13.73 -3.09 -1.40
C ALA A 40 12.23 -3.23 -1.72
N ILE A 41 11.37 -2.49 -1.02
CA ILE A 41 9.92 -2.53 -1.24
C ILE A 41 9.40 -1.36 -2.10
N HIS A 42 10.28 -0.56 -2.72
CA HIS A 42 9.93 0.54 -3.62
C HIS A 42 8.91 1.53 -3.02
N VAL A 43 9.26 2.13 -1.89
CA VAL A 43 8.51 3.17 -1.17
C VAL A 43 9.41 4.35 -0.83
N THR A 44 8.85 5.45 -0.34
CA THR A 44 9.68 6.56 0.16
C THR A 44 10.35 6.21 1.49
N GLU A 45 11.45 6.86 1.82
CA GLU A 45 12.13 6.64 3.12
C GLU A 45 11.23 6.98 4.30
N GLN A 46 10.40 8.02 4.19
CA GLN A 46 9.40 8.38 5.20
C GLN A 46 8.36 7.25 5.38
N GLN A 47 7.85 6.67 4.29
CA GLN A 47 6.94 5.53 4.37
C GLN A 47 7.62 4.31 5.00
N ALA A 48 8.88 4.04 4.66
CA ALA A 48 9.63 2.95 5.26
C ALA A 48 9.83 3.15 6.77
N GLN A 49 10.08 4.37 7.23
CA GLN A 49 10.17 4.72 8.65
C GLN A 49 8.84 4.43 9.37
N GLU A 50 7.71 4.82 8.78
CA GLU A 50 6.38 4.54 9.32
C GLU A 50 6.12 3.03 9.39
N VAL A 51 6.45 2.28 8.33
CA VAL A 51 6.33 0.82 8.31
C VAL A 51 7.14 0.18 9.43
N ILE A 52 8.38 0.62 9.66
CA ILE A 52 9.23 0.10 10.74
C ILE A 52 8.59 0.42 12.11
N SER A 53 8.12 1.64 12.33
CA SER A 53 7.48 2.04 13.58
C SER A 53 6.19 1.25 13.87
N VAL A 54 5.35 1.02 12.84
CA VAL A 54 4.14 0.20 12.97
C VAL A 54 4.49 -1.26 13.21
N LYS A 55 5.49 -1.79 12.51
CA LYS A 55 5.96 -3.18 12.66
C LYS A 55 6.33 -3.49 14.11
N GLU A 56 7.08 -2.60 14.77
CA GLU A 56 7.56 -2.80 16.15
C GLU A 56 6.44 -2.95 17.19
N ARG A 57 5.24 -2.45 16.90
CA ARG A 57 4.07 -2.53 17.78
C ARG A 57 2.98 -3.49 17.29
N THR A 58 3.23 -4.26 16.22
CA THR A 58 2.23 -5.15 15.60
C THR A 58 2.48 -6.60 16.00
N GLN A 59 1.42 -7.32 16.36
CA GLN A 59 1.47 -8.76 16.62
C GLN A 59 1.14 -9.58 15.35
N PRO A 60 1.65 -10.82 15.22
CA PRO A 60 1.31 -11.70 14.09
C PRO A 60 -0.20 -11.99 14.03
N VAL A 61 -0.80 -11.83 12.85
CA VAL A 61 -2.23 -12.13 12.62
C VAL A 61 -2.47 -13.63 12.41
N ALA A 62 -1.49 -14.34 11.84
CA ALA A 62 -1.53 -15.78 11.64
C ALA A 62 -0.11 -16.35 11.62
N THR A 63 0.02 -17.61 12.00
CA THR A 63 1.26 -18.39 11.93
C THR A 63 0.98 -19.73 11.26
N TYR A 64 1.97 -20.24 10.52
CA TYR A 64 1.90 -21.56 9.90
C TYR A 64 3.31 -22.11 9.75
N TYR A 65 3.41 -23.42 9.50
CA TYR A 65 4.68 -24.10 9.31
C TYR A 65 4.89 -24.44 7.83
N THR A 66 6.12 -24.29 7.36
CA THR A 66 6.55 -24.74 6.04
C THR A 66 7.88 -25.45 6.16
N GLN A 67 8.05 -26.49 5.35
CA GLN A 67 9.29 -27.24 5.31
C GLN A 67 10.21 -26.71 4.21
N ALA A 68 11.45 -26.42 4.58
CA ALA A 68 12.55 -26.07 3.68
C ALA A 68 13.91 -26.40 4.34
N PRO A 69 14.99 -26.55 3.56
CA PRO A 69 16.32 -26.84 4.10
C PRO A 69 16.96 -25.69 4.89
N THR A 70 16.63 -24.43 4.57
CA THR A 70 17.11 -23.23 5.27
C THR A 70 16.00 -22.18 5.33
N VAL A 71 16.14 -21.19 6.21
CA VAL A 71 15.18 -20.07 6.37
C VAL A 71 15.09 -19.23 5.09
N GLU A 72 16.19 -19.04 4.37
CA GLU A 72 16.22 -18.30 3.10
C GLU A 72 15.47 -19.05 2.01
N LYS A 73 15.62 -20.39 1.95
CA LYS A 73 14.85 -21.23 1.03
C LYS A 73 13.37 -21.26 1.41
N ALA A 74 13.05 -21.22 2.71
CA ALA A 74 11.68 -21.04 3.16
C ALA A 74 11.12 -19.69 2.68
N ALA A 75 11.84 -18.59 2.87
CA ALA A 75 11.41 -17.26 2.45
C ALA A 75 11.15 -17.19 0.93
N GLU A 76 12.04 -17.77 0.12
CA GLU A 76 11.86 -17.86 -1.33
C GLU A 76 10.63 -18.68 -1.73
N LYS A 77 10.40 -19.82 -1.07
CA LYS A 77 9.20 -20.65 -1.27
C LYS A 77 7.94 -19.88 -0.88
N VAL A 78 7.92 -19.24 0.29
CA VAL A 78 6.79 -18.44 0.77
C VAL A 78 6.48 -17.28 -0.17
N LYS A 79 7.50 -16.59 -0.70
CA LYS A 79 7.33 -15.56 -1.73
C LYS A 79 6.60 -16.12 -2.96
N GLN A 80 7.02 -17.30 -3.45
CA GLN A 80 6.36 -17.94 -4.60
C GLN A 80 4.92 -18.35 -4.26
N ASP A 81 4.69 -18.93 -3.08
CA ASP A 81 3.37 -19.34 -2.63
C ASP A 81 2.40 -18.15 -2.53
N ILE A 82 2.86 -17.01 -2.00
CA ILE A 82 2.06 -15.77 -1.95
C ILE A 82 1.79 -15.25 -3.36
N ALA A 83 2.81 -15.20 -4.22
CA ALA A 83 2.66 -14.70 -5.59
C ALA A 83 1.64 -15.51 -6.42
N HIS A 84 1.50 -16.80 -6.14
CA HIS A 84 0.53 -17.68 -6.78
C HIS A 84 -0.76 -17.88 -5.97
N SER A 85 -0.95 -17.16 -4.87
CA SER A 85 -2.14 -17.28 -4.01
C SER A 85 -2.41 -18.71 -3.56
N ASN A 86 -1.37 -19.43 -3.12
CA ASN A 86 -1.46 -20.82 -2.70
C ASN A 86 -2.49 -20.99 -1.56
N PRO A 87 -3.53 -21.85 -1.73
CA PRO A 87 -4.62 -21.97 -0.76
C PRO A 87 -4.19 -22.59 0.58
N ASN A 88 -3.01 -23.18 0.66
CA ASN A 88 -2.47 -23.74 1.90
C ASN A 88 -1.87 -22.67 2.84
N LEU A 89 -1.71 -21.43 2.36
CA LEU A 89 -1.26 -20.33 3.20
C LEU A 89 -2.45 -19.73 3.98
N PRO A 90 -2.20 -19.14 5.16
CA PRO A 90 -3.21 -18.33 5.84
C PRO A 90 -3.76 -17.26 4.90
N LYS A 91 -5.08 -17.04 4.90
CA LYS A 91 -5.74 -16.04 4.02
C LYS A 91 -5.07 -14.67 4.10
N ALA A 92 -4.73 -14.23 5.32
CA ALA A 92 -4.03 -12.96 5.56
C ALA A 92 -2.69 -12.84 4.79
N ALA A 93 -1.98 -13.94 4.51
CA ALA A 93 -0.71 -13.89 3.77
C ALA A 93 -0.92 -13.68 2.25
N ILE A 94 -2.03 -14.19 1.70
CA ILE A 94 -2.35 -14.12 0.26
C ILE A 94 -3.30 -12.97 -0.10
N GLU A 95 -3.83 -12.24 0.88
CA GLU A 95 -4.60 -11.02 0.66
C GLU A 95 -3.80 -9.97 -0.11
N LYS A 96 -4.48 -9.13 -0.90
CA LYS A 96 -3.83 -8.06 -1.63
C LYS A 96 -3.37 -6.97 -0.66
N SER A 97 -2.17 -6.45 -0.89
CA SER A 97 -1.61 -5.30 -0.16
C SER A 97 -0.80 -4.44 -1.12
N ASP A 98 -0.55 -3.18 -0.74
CA ASP A 98 0.25 -2.29 -1.59
C ASP A 98 1.69 -2.82 -1.75
N ARG A 99 2.29 -3.36 -0.68
CA ARG A 99 3.57 -4.09 -0.71
C ARG A 99 3.50 -5.36 0.11
N THR A 100 4.29 -6.36 -0.26
CA THR A 100 4.52 -7.55 0.57
C THR A 100 6.02 -7.76 0.75
N ALA A 101 6.49 -7.76 2.00
CA ALA A 101 7.87 -8.11 2.33
C ALA A 101 7.92 -9.47 3.01
N VAL A 102 8.75 -10.37 2.49
CA VAL A 102 9.03 -11.68 3.07
C VAL A 102 10.42 -11.63 3.65
N VAL A 103 10.53 -11.72 4.97
CA VAL A 103 11.79 -11.51 5.69
C VAL A 103 12.32 -12.84 6.18
N ALA A 104 13.52 -13.20 5.74
CA ALA A 104 14.24 -14.33 6.30
C ALA A 104 14.86 -13.92 7.66
N ASN A 105 14.32 -14.46 8.75
CA ASN A 105 14.82 -14.23 10.10
C ASN A 105 15.57 -15.48 10.57
N THR A 106 16.87 -15.51 10.29
CA THR A 106 17.76 -16.63 10.61
C THR A 106 18.03 -16.78 12.10
N GLU A 107 17.98 -15.68 12.86
CA GLU A 107 18.17 -15.67 14.31
C GLU A 107 17.04 -16.42 15.02
N GLU A 108 15.79 -16.18 14.61
CA GLU A 108 14.60 -16.80 15.20
C GLU A 108 14.09 -18.03 14.41
N GLN A 109 14.82 -18.47 13.38
CA GLN A 109 14.46 -19.60 12.52
C GLN A 109 13.03 -19.51 11.95
N LYS A 110 12.61 -18.29 11.55
CA LYS A 110 11.26 -18.02 11.03
C LYS A 110 11.29 -17.16 9.77
N VAL A 111 10.18 -17.20 9.03
CA VAL A 111 9.93 -16.31 7.89
C VAL A 111 8.81 -15.37 8.29
N ASP A 112 9.12 -14.07 8.38
CA ASP A 112 8.11 -13.05 8.66
C ASP A 112 7.50 -12.55 7.34
N VAL A 113 6.18 -12.41 7.29
CA VAL A 113 5.48 -11.86 6.12
C VAL A 113 4.77 -10.59 6.53
N TYR A 114 5.18 -9.46 5.96
CA TYR A 114 4.56 -8.16 6.20
C TYR A 114 3.68 -7.77 5.01
N LYS A 115 2.37 -7.68 5.27
CA LYS A 115 1.38 -7.12 4.35
C LYS A 115 1.27 -5.63 4.64
N ILE A 116 1.82 -4.81 3.76
CA ILE A 116 1.99 -3.37 3.98
C ILE A 116 0.98 -2.63 3.10
N ASN A 117 0.10 -1.87 3.75
CA ASN A 117 -0.81 -0.93 3.09
C ASN A 117 -0.35 0.48 3.42
N LEU A 118 -0.06 1.27 2.39
CA LEU A 118 0.52 2.60 2.54
C LEU A 118 -0.60 3.64 2.59
N ASN A 119 -0.42 4.71 3.36
CA ASN A 119 -1.32 5.87 3.27
C ASN A 119 -1.19 6.46 1.85
N LYS A 120 -2.25 6.34 1.06
CA LYS A 120 -2.26 6.80 -0.33
C LYS A 120 -2.35 8.31 -0.34
N GLY A 121 -1.33 8.96 -0.89
CA GLY A 121 -1.29 10.41 -1.05
C GLY A 121 -2.38 10.95 -1.99
N HIS A 122 -3.05 10.08 -2.76
CA HIS A 122 -4.13 10.46 -3.67
C HIS A 122 -5.43 9.80 -3.25
N LYS A 123 -6.48 10.59 -3.00
CA LYS A 123 -7.80 10.10 -2.59
C LYS A 123 -8.87 10.79 -3.42
N ILE A 124 -9.82 10.02 -3.96
CA ILE A 124 -11.08 10.54 -4.48
C ILE A 124 -12.09 10.41 -3.33
N LYS A 125 -12.80 11.50 -3.03
CA LYS A 125 -13.86 11.53 -2.03
C LYS A 125 -15.19 11.82 -2.74
N ALA A 126 -16.25 11.21 -2.25
CA ALA A 126 -17.61 11.50 -2.66
C ALA A 126 -18.48 11.54 -1.41
N GLY A 127 -19.39 12.50 -1.32
CA GLY A 127 -20.22 12.67 -0.14
C GLY A 127 -21.18 13.84 -0.27
N VAL A 128 -21.66 14.32 0.88
CA VAL A 128 -22.57 15.46 0.97
C VAL A 128 -21.96 16.50 1.90
N THR A 129 -21.94 17.76 1.47
CA THR A 129 -21.52 18.90 2.29
C THR A 129 -22.74 19.75 2.62
N LEU A 130 -22.87 20.18 3.87
CA LEU A 130 -23.92 21.11 4.31
C LEU A 130 -23.37 22.54 4.35
N ILE A 131 -23.97 23.44 3.55
CA ILE A 131 -23.65 24.87 3.52
C ILE A 131 -24.95 25.63 3.70
N ASP A 132 -25.02 26.55 4.67
CA ASP A 132 -26.20 27.39 4.94
C ASP A 132 -27.54 26.61 4.97
N LYS A 133 -27.56 25.48 5.69
CA LYS A 133 -28.71 24.56 5.83
C LYS A 133 -29.13 23.83 4.55
N LYS A 134 -28.37 23.93 3.46
CA LYS A 134 -28.58 23.17 2.22
C LYS A 134 -27.53 22.08 2.06
N ALA A 135 -27.94 20.95 1.52
CA ALA A 135 -27.08 19.80 1.24
C ALA A 135 -26.64 19.82 -0.23
N TYR A 136 -25.34 19.64 -0.44
CA TYR A 136 -24.72 19.61 -1.77
C TYR A 136 -23.97 18.31 -1.97
N GLU A 137 -24.23 17.64 -3.09
CA GLU A 137 -23.41 16.52 -3.54
C GLU A 137 -21.99 17.03 -3.74
N THR A 138 -21.00 16.32 -3.21
CA THR A 138 -19.61 16.79 -3.19
C THR A 138 -18.68 15.72 -3.73
N ILE A 139 -17.85 16.11 -4.69
CA ILE A 139 -16.76 15.28 -5.20
C ILE A 139 -15.46 15.96 -4.83
N GLY A 140 -14.52 15.19 -4.27
CA GLY A 140 -13.26 15.67 -3.76
C GLY A 140 -12.07 14.94 -4.35
N TYR A 141 -10.96 15.65 -4.52
CA TYR A 141 -9.67 15.07 -4.81
C TYR A 141 -8.63 15.60 -3.82
N GLN A 142 -7.96 14.70 -3.12
CA GLN A 142 -6.87 15.00 -2.21
C GLN A 142 -5.55 14.51 -2.82
N ALA A 143 -4.54 15.38 -2.86
CA ALA A 143 -3.16 15.08 -3.22
C ALA A 143 -2.22 15.58 -2.11
N GLY A 144 -1.69 14.64 -1.32
CA GLY A 144 -0.90 14.92 -0.13
C GLY A 144 -1.70 15.74 0.88
N LYS A 145 -1.19 16.93 1.19
CA LYS A 145 -1.79 17.87 2.14
C LYS A 145 -2.89 18.74 1.53
N VAL A 146 -3.04 18.78 0.21
CA VAL A 146 -4.01 19.65 -0.48
C VAL A 146 -5.22 18.81 -0.86
N GLU A 147 -6.41 19.32 -0.56
CA GLU A 147 -7.69 18.75 -0.96
C GLU A 147 -8.51 19.81 -1.68
N VAL A 148 -9.11 19.42 -2.81
CA VAL A 148 -10.04 20.25 -3.57
C VAL A 148 -11.39 19.54 -3.55
N LEU A 149 -12.45 20.27 -3.19
CA LEU A 149 -13.83 19.80 -3.19
C LEU A 149 -14.64 20.64 -4.18
N THR A 150 -15.51 20.01 -4.94
CA THR A 150 -16.54 20.67 -5.76
C THR A 150 -17.91 20.28 -5.27
N HIS A 151 -18.79 21.27 -5.13
CA HIS A 151 -20.13 21.13 -4.56
C HIS A 151 -21.17 21.32 -5.65
N PHE A 152 -22.12 20.39 -5.74
CA PHE A 152 -23.12 20.31 -6.77
C PHE A 152 -24.53 20.26 -6.19
N ASN A 153 -25.47 20.80 -6.96
CA ASN A 153 -26.90 20.69 -6.75
C ASN A 153 -27.50 20.12 -8.04
N GLY A 154 -27.61 18.79 -8.12
CA GLY A 154 -27.88 18.09 -9.37
C GLY A 154 -26.75 18.32 -10.38
N GLN A 155 -27.07 18.87 -11.56
CA GLN A 155 -26.07 19.15 -12.61
C GLN A 155 -25.39 20.52 -12.46
N HIS A 156 -25.81 21.35 -11.50
CA HIS A 156 -25.25 22.69 -11.32
C HIS A 156 -24.07 22.68 -10.34
N LEU A 157 -22.96 23.30 -10.73
CA LEU A 157 -21.80 23.52 -9.87
C LEU A 157 -22.05 24.77 -9.02
N GLU A 158 -22.15 24.59 -7.71
CA GLU A 158 -22.50 25.64 -6.75
C GLU A 158 -21.25 26.30 -6.14
N GLY A 159 -20.11 25.62 -6.18
CA GLY A 159 -18.84 26.18 -5.74
C GLY A 159 -17.76 25.14 -5.50
N GLY A 160 -16.62 25.59 -4.98
CA GLY A 160 -15.54 24.69 -4.60
C GLY A 160 -14.78 25.20 -3.39
N SER A 161 -14.16 24.26 -2.68
CA SER A 161 -13.35 24.52 -1.50
C SER A 161 -11.96 23.94 -1.70
N VAL A 162 -10.95 24.62 -1.15
CA VAL A 162 -9.58 24.10 -1.08
C VAL A 162 -9.18 24.02 0.39
N LEU A 163 -8.81 22.82 0.83
CA LEU A 163 -8.38 22.53 2.19
C LEU A 163 -6.89 22.22 2.19
N TYR A 164 -6.17 22.72 3.19
CA TYR A 164 -4.77 22.40 3.44
C TYR A 164 -4.61 21.73 4.81
N THR A 165 -4.03 20.53 4.81
CA THR A 165 -3.73 19.78 6.03
C THR A 165 -2.48 20.35 6.70
N VAL A 166 -2.67 21.09 7.79
CA VAL A 166 -1.56 21.71 8.54
C VAL A 166 -0.74 20.66 9.30
N LYS A 167 -1.39 19.65 9.89
CA LYS A 167 -0.76 18.58 10.68
C LYS A 167 -1.51 17.26 10.48
N GLU A 168 -0.76 16.16 10.33
CA GLU A 168 -1.25 14.77 10.28
C GLU A 168 -0.38 14.00 11.30
N TRP A 169 -0.99 13.19 12.17
CA TRP A 169 -0.31 12.42 13.22
C TRP A 169 -0.92 11.04 13.37
#